data_AF-A0A1I4VA10-F1
#
_entry.id   AF-A0A1I4VA10-F1
#
_cell.length_a   1.000
_cell.length_b   1.000
_cell.length_c   1.000
_cell.angle_alpha   90.00
_cell.angle_beta   90.00
_cell.angle_gamma   90.00
#
_symmetry.space_group_name_H-M   'P 1'
#
loop_
_entity.id
_entity.type
_entity.pdbx_description
1 polymer ?
#
loop_
_entity_poly.entity_id
_entity_poly.type
_entity_poly.pdbx_seq_one_letter_code
_entity_poly.pdbx_strand_id
1 'polypeptide(L)' 'MLKQFSKIIAAHRSGILAYFDFNGLSTGPLEGINNKIKMLHKMAYAFRNVEFFKLKIMALHETSYVLVG' A
#
# COMPACT_ATOMS: atom_id res chain seq x y z
N MET A 1 -11.02 -19.56 -14.70
CA MET A 1 -10.79 -19.05 -13.33
C MET A 1 -9.63 -19.78 -12.63
N LEU A 2 -9.77 -21.06 -12.25
CA LEU A 2 -8.71 -21.78 -11.50
C LEU A 2 -7.38 -21.95 -12.27
N LYS A 3 -7.43 -22.19 -13.58
CA LYS A 3 -6.22 -22.25 -14.43
C LYS A 3 -5.43 -20.93 -14.44
N GLN A 4 -6.13 -19.79 -14.36
CA GLN A 4 -5.50 -18.47 -14.33
C GLN A 4 -4.92 -18.18 -12.95
N PHE A 5 -5.65 -18.53 -11.89
CA PHE A 5 -5.17 -18.44 -10.51
C PHE A 5 -3.88 -19.25 -10.30
N SER A 6 -3.85 -20.50 -10.79
CA SER A 6 -2.65 -21.35 -10.71
C SER A 6 -1.43 -20.73 -11.41
N LYS A 7 -1.63 -20.09 -12.58
CA LYS A 7 -0.56 -19.38 -13.29
C LYS A 7 -0.02 -18.19 -12.49
N ILE A 8 -0.89 -17.44 -11.81
CA ILE A 8 -0.50 -16.31 -10.96
C ILE A 8 0.34 -16.79 -9.76
N ILE A 9 -0.12 -17.85 -9.07
CA ILE A 9 0.63 -18.44 -7.95
C ILE A 9 1.99 -18.95 -8.41
N ALA A 10 2.06 -19.63 -9.56
CA ALA A 10 3.32 -20.13 -10.11
C ALA A 10 4.29 -18.97 -10.44
N ALA A 11 3.79 -17.88 -11.03
CA ALA A 11 4.59 -16.71 -11.37
C ALA A 11 5.15 -15.97 -10.14
N HIS A 12 4.46 -16.02 -8.99
CA HIS A 12 4.86 -15.32 -7.76
C HIS A 12 5.40 -16.25 -6.67
N ARG A 13 5.64 -17.53 -6.98
CA ARG A 13 6.10 -18.56 -6.04
C ARG A 13 7.32 -18.13 -5.22
N SER A 14 8.31 -17.50 -5.85
CA SER A 14 9.54 -17.06 -5.17
C SER A 14 9.26 -16.03 -4.06
N GLY A 15 8.39 -15.05 -4.33
CA GLY A 15 7.98 -14.06 -3.34
C GLY A 15 7.16 -14.67 -2.19
N ILE A 16 6.33 -15.67 -2.48
CA ILE A 16 5.58 -16.40 -1.46
C ILE A 16 6.51 -17.19 -0.54
N LEU A 17 7.53 -17.84 -1.10
CA LEU A 17 8.51 -18.60 -0.30
C LEU A 17 9.42 -17.69 0.53
N ALA A 18 9.79 -16.52 0.01
CA ALA A 18 10.59 -15.53 0.71
C ALA A 18 9.99 -15.11 2.07
N TYR A 19 8.66 -15.14 2.22
CA TYR A 19 8.01 -14.90 3.52
C TYR A 19 8.54 -15.82 4.62
N PHE A 20 8.74 -17.11 4.30
CA PHE A 20 9.21 -18.12 5.25
C PHE A 20 10.73 -18.04 5.46
N ASP A 21 11.49 -17.73 4.41
CA ASP A 21 12.96 -17.64 4.47
C ASP A 21 13.43 -16.43 5.29
N PHE A 22 12.66 -15.33 5.26
CA PHE A 22 13.01 -14.05 5.90
C PHE A 22 12.18 -13.74 7.16
N ASN A 23 11.65 -14.76 7.83
CA ASN A 23 11.02 -14.64 9.14
C ASN A 23 9.82 -13.66 9.19
N GLY A 24 8.91 -13.78 8.22
CA GLY A 24 7.70 -12.95 8.17
C GLY A 24 7.84 -11.68 7.33
N LEU A 25 8.63 -11.73 6.25
CA LEU A 25 8.73 -10.64 5.27
C LEU A 25 7.35 -10.30 4.71
N SER A 26 6.74 -9.27 5.28
CA SER A 26 5.35 -8.89 5.00
C SER A 26 5.31 -7.59 4.21
N THR A 27 4.42 -7.55 3.22
CA THR A 27 4.06 -6.31 2.51
C THR A 27 3.06 -5.46 3.29
N GLY A 28 2.68 -5.87 4.50
CA GLY A 28 1.68 -5.17 5.34
C GLY A 28 1.96 -3.68 5.56
N PRO A 29 3.20 -3.26 5.91
CA PRO A 29 3.53 -1.84 6.01
C PRO A 29 3.35 -1.09 4.69
N LEU A 30 3.72 -1.72 3.57
CA LEU A 30 3.57 -1.17 2.22
C LEU A 30 2.09 -0.99 1.84
N GLU A 31 1.27 -1.99 2.17
CA GLU A 31 -0.17 -1.97 1.98
C GLU A 31 -0.84 -0.89 2.86
N GLY A 32 -0.38 -0.73 4.10
CA GLY A 32 -0.80 0.35 4.99
C GLY A 32 -0.52 1.73 4.41
N ILE A 33 0.68 1.94 3.85
CA ILE A 33 1.02 3.19 3.15
C ILE A 33 0.11 3.39 1.93
N ASN A 34 -0.10 2.37 1.10
CA ASN A 34 -0.99 2.45 -0.06
C ASN A 34 -2.42 2.85 0.32
N ASN A 35 -2.94 2.31 1.42
CA ASN A 35 -4.26 2.67 1.93
C ASN A 35 -4.32 4.13 2.40
N LYS A 36 -3.29 4.61 3.12
CA LYS A 36 -3.20 6.02 3.52
C LYS A 36 -3.13 6.96 2.31
N ILE A 37 -2.36 6.62 1.27
CA ILE A 37 -2.27 7.41 0.02
C ILE A 37 -3.64 7.43 -0.69
N LYS A 38 -4.31 6.28 -0.78
CA LYS A 38 -5.64 6.18 -1.41
C LYS A 38 -6.67 7.06 -0.70
N MET A 39 -6.63 7.11 0.62
CA MET A 39 -7.49 7.98 1.42
C MET A 39 -7.14 9.46 1.23
N LEU A 40 -5.85 9.81 1.24
CA LEU A 40 -5.38 11.16 0.94
C LEU A 40 -5.88 11.61 -0.44
N HIS A 41 -5.81 10.74 -1.46
CA HIS A 41 -6.32 10.99 -2.80
C HIS A 41 -7.85 11.18 -2.84
N LYS A 42 -8.61 10.45 -2.01
CA LYS A 42 -10.07 10.64 -1.87
C LYS A 42 -10.42 11.99 -1.24
N MET A 43 -9.67 12.44 -0.23
CA MET A 43 -9.86 13.77 0.38
C MET A 43 -9.40 14.90 -0.54
N ALA A 44 -8.46 14.60 -1.43
CA ALA A 44 -7.83 15.50 -2.37
C ALA A 44 -8.68 15.88 -3.59
N TYR A 45 -10.00 15.74 -3.58
CA TYR A 45 -10.89 15.96 -4.75
C TYR A 45 -10.82 17.37 -5.39
N ALA A 46 -9.85 18.21 -5.01
CA ALA A 46 -9.53 19.51 -5.59
C ALA A 46 -8.02 19.87 -5.66
N PHE A 47 -7.05 18.94 -5.48
CA PHE A 47 -5.63 19.31 -5.61
C PHE A 47 -5.27 19.61 -7.07
N ARG A 48 -5.26 20.89 -7.44
CA ARG A 48 -4.77 21.39 -8.73
C ARG A 48 -3.26 21.24 -8.91
N ASN A 49 -2.52 21.05 -7.82
CA ASN A 49 -1.06 20.99 -7.82
C ASN A 49 -0.56 19.60 -7.37
N VAL A 50 -0.02 18.85 -8.32
CA VAL A 50 0.56 17.51 -8.11
C VAL A 50 1.79 17.54 -7.19
N GLU A 51 2.56 18.63 -7.20
CA GLU A 51 3.73 18.77 -6.32
C GLU A 51 3.31 18.87 -4.85
N PHE A 52 2.20 19.56 -4.58
CA PHE A 52 1.65 19.61 -3.21
C PHE A 52 1.13 18.24 -2.76
N PHE A 53 0.56 17.45 -3.67
CA PHE A 53 0.16 16.07 -3.37
C PHE A 53 1.36 15.18 -3.04
N LYS A 54 2.48 15.31 -3.77
CA LYS A 54 3.74 14.60 -3.45
C LYS A 54 4.26 14.96 -2.07
N LEU A 55 4.27 16.25 -1.72
CA LEU A 55 4.69 16.71 -0.39
C LEU A 55 3.80 16.11 0.72
N LYS A 56 2.48 16.03 0.49
CA LYS A 56 1.57 15.37 1.44
C LYS A 56 1.80 13.86 1.56
N ILE A 57 2.23 13.18 0.50
CA ILE A 57 2.63 11.76 0.59
C ILE A 57 3.91 11.61 1.41
N MET A 58 4.90 12.49 1.25
CA MET A 58 6.14 12.46 2.03
C MET A 58 5.89 12.71 3.52
N ALA A 59 4.98 13.63 3.84
CA ALA A 59 4.58 13.93 5.22
C ALA A 59 3.57 12.93 5.84
N LEU A 60 3.15 11.89 5.10
CA LEU A 60 2.08 10.97 5.52
C LEU A 60 2.42 10.19 6.80
N HIS A 61 3.72 10.01 7.09
CA HIS A 61 4.20 9.36 8.30
C HIS A 61 4.00 10.20 9.57
N GLU A 62 3.87 11.52 9.45
CA GLU A 62 3.62 12.45 10.56
C GLU A 62 2.12 12.52 10.91
N THR A 63 1.27 12.06 10.01
CA THR A 63 -0.19 12.09 10.20
C THR A 63 -0.67 10.88 11.00
N SER A 64 -1.18 11.15 12.21
CA SER A 64 -1.90 10.18 13.04
C SER A 64 -3.40 10.39 12.90
N TYR A 65 -4.11 9.34 12.50
CA TYR A 65 -5.57 9.35 12.52
C TYR A 65 -6.03 9.14 13.96
N VAL A 66 -6.61 10.17 14.55
CA VAL A 66 -7.33 10.05 15.82
C VAL A 66 -8.78 9.75 15.47
N LEU A 67 -9.28 8.59 15.90
CA LEU A 67 -10.72 8.31 15.86
C LEU A 67 -11.37 9.20 16.92
N VAL A 68 -11.89 10.35 16.51
CA VAL A 68 -12.71 11.20 17.38
C VAL A 68 -14.16 10.83 17.09
N GLY A 69 -14.80 10.20 18.08
CA GLY A 69 -16.23 9.95 18.13
C GLY A 69 -16.94 11.05 18.92
#